data_AF-A0A958VDN5-F1
#
_entry.id   AF-A0A958VDN5-F1
#
_cell.length_a   1.000
_cell.length_b   1.000
_cell.length_c   1.000
_cell.angle_alpha   90.00
_cell.angle_beta   90.00
_cell.angle_gamma   90.00
#
_symmetry.space_group_name_H-M   'P 1'
#
loop_
_entity.id
_entity.type
_entity.pdbx_description
1 polymer ?
#
loop_
_entity_poly.entity_id
_entity_poly.type
_entity_poly.pdbx_seq_one_letter_code
_entity_poly.pdbx_strand_id
1 'polypeptide(L)' 'MKKIVSVAIAAVFVLGMASCKKDYTCVCKVNGVVDNSLPLGKQKKSDAETACSLYQVSGEVCEIEKS' A
#
# COMPACT_ATOMS: atom_id res chain seq x y z
N MET A 1 6.27 31.45 32.06
CA MET A 1 5.05 31.07 31.28
C MET A 1 5.28 31.30 29.77
N LYS A 2 4.43 30.76 28.89
CA LYS A 2 4.29 31.11 27.44
C LYS A 2 5.35 30.64 26.40
N LYS A 3 6.26 29.68 26.67
CA LYS A 3 7.31 29.29 25.68
C LYS A 3 7.53 27.79 25.38
N ILE A 4 6.91 26.86 26.10
CA ILE A 4 7.27 25.41 26.05
C ILE A 4 6.21 24.53 25.36
N VAL A 5 5.04 25.07 25.01
CA VAL A 5 3.88 24.28 24.52
C VAL A 5 3.98 23.96 23.01
N SER A 6 4.75 24.75 22.26
CA SER A 6 4.70 24.76 20.78
C SER A 6 5.25 23.49 20.09
N VAL A 7 6.06 22.68 20.77
CA VAL A 7 6.81 21.57 20.15
C VAL A 7 6.03 20.25 20.15
N ALA A 8 5.06 20.08 21.06
CA ALA A 8 4.35 18.81 21.24
C ALA A 8 3.38 18.44 20.09
N ILE A 9 2.92 19.42 19.30
CA ILE A 9 1.83 19.23 18.34
C ILE A 9 2.32 18.63 17.01
N ALA A 10 3.56 18.89 16.60
CA ALA A 10 4.10 18.45 15.32
C ALA A 10 4.23 16.91 15.19
N ALA A 11 4.46 16.21 16.30
CA ALA A 11 4.67 14.76 16.32
C ALA A 11 3.41 13.95 15.97
N VAL A 12 2.21 14.50 16.19
CA VAL A 12 0.94 13.76 16.06
C VAL A 12 0.54 13.56 14.58
N PHE A 13 0.93 14.47 13.69
CA PHE A 13 0.48 14.44 12.28
C PHE A 13 1.07 13.30 11.44
N VAL A 14 2.25 12.79 11.79
CA VAL A 14 2.93 11.73 11.01
C VAL A 14 2.14 10.41 11.03
N LEU A 15 1.41 10.13 12.12
CA LEU A 15 0.59 8.92 12.26
C LEU A 15 -0.71 8.97 11.42
N GLY A 16 -1.16 10.15 10.98
CA GLY A 16 -2.41 10.31 10.23
C GLY A 16 -2.38 9.72 8.82
N MET A 17 -1.19 9.57 8.22
CA MET A 17 -1.07 9.12 6.81
C MET A 17 -1.28 7.61 6.62
N ALA A 18 -1.25 6.82 7.71
CA ALA A 18 -1.46 5.37 7.70
C ALA A 18 -2.90 4.92 7.31
N SER A 19 -3.82 5.87 7.09
CA SER A 19 -5.19 5.62 6.64
C SER A 19 -5.50 6.16 5.23
N CYS A 20 -4.48 6.65 4.49
CA CYS A 20 -4.64 7.05 3.09
C CYS A 20 -4.82 5.84 2.17
N LYS A 21 -6.03 5.27 2.16
CA LYS A 21 -6.44 4.24 1.20
C LYS A 21 -6.23 4.76 -0.23
N LYS A 22 -5.54 3.98 -1.06
CA LYS A 22 -5.36 4.23 -2.51
C LYS A 22 -6.02 3.09 -3.26
N ASP A 23 -6.39 3.35 -4.52
CA ASP A 23 -6.70 2.28 -5.46
C ASP A 23 -5.41 1.56 -5.82
N TYR A 24 -5.39 0.25 -5.58
CA TYR A 24 -4.29 -0.64 -5.96
C TYR A 24 -4.78 -1.69 -6.96
N THR A 25 -3.86 -2.18 -7.78
CA THR A 25 -4.06 -3.31 -8.69
C THR A 25 -2.90 -4.27 -8.47
N CYS A 26 -3.19 -5.53 -8.17
CA CYS A 26 -2.18 -6.58 -8.13
C CYS A 26 -1.87 -7.00 -9.58
N VAL A 27 -0.62 -6.91 -10.00
CA VAL A 27 -0.17 -7.23 -11.36
C VAL A 27 0.82 -8.39 -11.27
N CYS A 28 0.40 -9.55 -11.79
CA CYS A 28 1.15 -10.79 -11.73
C CYS A 28 1.84 -11.06 -13.07
N LYS A 29 3.14 -11.36 -13.01
CA LYS A 29 4.04 -11.45 -14.16
C LYS A 29 4.70 -12.82 -14.23
N VAL A 30 4.59 -13.46 -15.39
CA VAL A 30 5.27 -14.73 -15.71
C VAL A 30 6.39 -14.43 -16.71
N ASN A 31 7.62 -14.81 -16.38
CA ASN A 31 8.83 -14.49 -17.18
C ASN A 31 8.98 -12.98 -17.52
N GLY A 32 8.47 -12.09 -16.67
CA GLY A 32 8.50 -10.63 -16.86
C GLY A 32 7.39 -10.06 -17.76
N VAL A 33 6.56 -10.90 -18.39
CA VAL A 33 5.35 -10.49 -19.12
C VAL A 33 4.19 -10.44 -18.13
N VAL A 34 3.33 -9.42 -18.21
CA VAL A 34 2.09 -9.36 -17.42
C VAL A 34 1.15 -10.48 -17.90
N ASP A 35 0.82 -11.38 -16.99
CA ASP A 35 -0.09 -12.50 -17.24
C ASP A 35 -1.51 -12.17 -16.75
N ASN A 36 -1.62 -11.62 -15.52
CA ASN A 36 -2.89 -11.29 -14.90
C ASN A 36 -2.84 -9.94 -14.14
N SER A 37 -3.99 -9.28 -14.03
CA SER A 37 -4.15 -8.06 -13.23
C SER A 37 -5.49 -8.06 -12.49
N LEU A 38 -5.44 -7.85 -11.17
CA LEU A 38 -6.60 -7.87 -10.28
C LEU A 38 -6.78 -6.50 -9.60
N PRO A 39 -7.87 -5.75 -9.87
CA PRO A 39 -8.13 -4.50 -9.18
C PRO A 39 -8.50 -4.76 -7.71
N LEU A 40 -7.64 -4.32 -6.79
CA LEU A 40 -7.82 -4.43 -5.35
C LEU A 40 -8.60 -3.23 -4.75
N GLY A 41 -8.72 -2.13 -5.50
CA GLY A 41 -9.50 -0.95 -5.09
C GLY A 41 -8.97 -0.24 -3.84
N LYS A 42 -9.83 0.54 -3.18
CA LYS A 42 -9.44 1.45 -2.07
C LYS A 42 -9.13 0.73 -0.76
N GLN A 43 -7.86 0.38 -0.57
CA GLN A 43 -7.32 -0.19 0.67
C GLN A 43 -5.94 0.39 1.02
N LYS A 44 -5.37 0.04 2.19
CA LYS A 44 -4.01 0.50 2.53
C LYS A 44 -2.96 -0.29 1.74
N LYS A 45 -1.73 0.23 1.68
CA LYS A 45 -0.61 -0.45 1.03
C LYS A 45 -0.37 -1.85 1.64
N SER A 46 -0.34 -1.94 2.97
CA SER A 46 -0.23 -3.20 3.73
C SER A 46 -1.32 -4.21 3.39
N ASP A 47 -2.55 -3.73 3.23
CA ASP A 47 -3.73 -4.56 2.96
C ASP A 47 -3.62 -5.09 1.53
N ALA A 48 -3.24 -4.24 0.58
CA ALA A 48 -3.03 -4.60 -0.82
C ALA A 48 -1.84 -5.56 -1.02
N GLU A 49 -0.75 -5.36 -0.28
CA GLU A 49 0.41 -6.27 -0.29
C GLU A 49 0.03 -7.65 0.25
N THR A 50 -0.74 -7.70 1.34
CA THR A 50 -1.26 -8.95 1.89
C THR A 50 -2.24 -9.63 0.93
N ALA A 51 -3.15 -8.86 0.30
CA ALA A 51 -4.09 -9.40 -0.67
C ALA A 51 -3.38 -9.94 -1.92
N CYS A 52 -2.41 -9.19 -2.46
CA CYS A 52 -1.69 -9.55 -3.68
C CYS A 52 -0.76 -10.77 -3.47
N SER A 53 -0.10 -10.88 -2.30
CA SER A 53 0.74 -12.05 -2.00
C SER A 53 -0.05 -13.36 -1.83
N LEU A 54 -1.35 -13.28 -1.52
CA LEU A 54 -2.25 -14.45 -1.52
C LEU A 54 -2.61 -14.96 -2.93
N TYR A 55 -2.42 -14.16 -3.98
CA TYR A 55 -2.61 -14.60 -5.36
C TYR A 55 -1.34 -15.20 -5.99
N GLN A 56 -0.15 -14.96 -5.43
CA GLN A 56 1.10 -15.40 -6.03
C GLN A 56 1.25 -16.94 -6.00
N VAL A 57 0.98 -17.61 -7.12
CA VAL A 57 1.29 -19.04 -7.28
C VAL A 57 2.75 -19.28 -7.73
N SER A 58 3.25 -20.51 -7.49
CA SER A 58 4.63 -20.89 -7.78
C SER A 58 5.00 -20.75 -9.27
N GLY A 59 5.81 -19.75 -9.60
CA GLY A 59 6.33 -19.50 -10.96
C GLY A 59 6.19 -18.05 -11.45
N GLU A 60 5.46 -17.22 -10.71
CA GLU A 60 5.20 -15.81 -11.08
C GLU A 60 5.78 -14.81 -10.07
N VAL A 61 5.70 -13.53 -10.44
CA VAL A 61 5.98 -12.40 -9.56
C VAL A 61 4.78 -11.45 -9.56
N CYS A 62 4.05 -11.39 -8.45
CA CYS A 62 2.94 -10.45 -8.25
C CYS A 62 3.43 -9.18 -7.53
N GLU A 63 3.17 -8.02 -8.14
CA GLU A 63 3.53 -6.70 -7.62
C GLU A 63 2.28 -5.82 -7.46
N ILE A 64 2.24 -4.97 -6.43
CA ILE A 64 1.15 -3.99 -6.27
C ILE A 64 1.44 -2.69 -7.02
N GLU A 65 0.78 -2.48 -8.14
CA GLU A 65 0.74 -1.17 -8.80
C GLU A 65 -0.36 -0.29 -8.20
N LYS A 66 -0.14 1.03 -8.22
CA LYS A 66 -1.07 2.04 -7.68
C LYS A 66 -1.79 2.75 -8.82
N SER A 67 -3.07 2.44 -8.99
CA SER A 67 -3.98 3.13 -9.93
C SER A 67 -4.28 4.58 -9.54
#